data_AF-A0A931M6V8-F1
#
_entry.id   AF-A0A931M6V8-F1
#
_cell.length_a   1.000
_cell.length_b   1.000
_cell.length_c   1.000
_cell.angle_alpha   90.00
_cell.angle_beta   90.00
_cell.angle_gamma   90.00
#
_symmetry.space_group_name_H-M   'P 1'
#
loop_
_entity.id
_entity.type
_entity.pdbx_description
1 polymer ?
#
loop_
_entity_poly.entity_id
_entity_poly.type
_entity_poly.pdbx_seq_one_letter_code
_entity_poly.pdbx_strand_id
1 'polypeptide(L)' 'MKFLTSFLAAVLFTVAVNAQTVDEIIGKHIDAIGGKDKIAQLKSVSQESTTEIMGNSTTVKET' A
#
# COMPACT_ATOMS: atom_id res chain seq x y z
N MET A 1 -27.78 -12.20 -31.42
CA MET A 1 -27.42 -10.79 -31.10
C MET A 1 -27.08 -10.57 -29.62
N LYS A 2 -27.92 -10.99 -28.65
CA LYS A 2 -27.66 -10.80 -27.18
C LYS A 2 -26.38 -11.42 -26.61
N PHE A 3 -25.92 -12.56 -27.15
CA PHE A 3 -24.68 -13.20 -26.70
C PHE A 3 -23.43 -12.46 -27.17
N LEU A 4 -23.50 -11.81 -28.35
CA LEU A 4 -22.39 -11.05 -28.91
C LEU A 4 -22.14 -9.75 -28.13
N THR A 5 -23.20 -9.10 -27.66
CA THR A 5 -23.10 -7.90 -26.83
C THR A 5 -22.54 -8.19 -25.44
N SER A 6 -22.88 -9.35 -24.86
CA SER A 6 -22.32 -9.79 -23.56
C SER A 6 -20.83 -10.16 -23.67
N PHE A 7 -20.46 -10.84 -24.75
CA PHE A 7 -19.07 -11.20 -25.03
C PHE A 7 -18.18 -9.96 -25.25
N LEU A 8 -18.67 -8.97 -26.01
CA LEU A 8 -17.95 -7.72 -26.24
C LEU A 8 -17.75 -6.92 -24.95
N ALA A 9 -18.74 -6.90 -24.06
CA ALA A 9 -18.61 -6.25 -22.75
C ALA A 9 -17.51 -6.90 -21.89
N ALA A 10 -17.43 -8.23 -21.88
CA ALA A 10 -16.41 -8.96 -21.12
C ALA A 10 -14.97 -8.68 -21.60
N VAL A 11 -14.75 -8.53 -22.91
CA VAL A 11 -13.44 -8.21 -23.49
C VAL A 11 -12.98 -6.79 -23.16
N LEU A 12 -13.90 -5.83 -23.01
CA LEU A 12 -13.54 -4.45 -22.65
C LEU A 12 -13.03 -4.34 -21.20
N PHE A 13 -13.49 -5.20 -20.29
CA PHE A 13 -13.03 -5.19 -18.89
C PHE A 13 -11.60 -5.70 -18.71
N THR A 14 -11.09 -6.56 -19.60
CA THR A 14 -9.73 -7.10 -19.48
C THR A 14 -8.64 -6.08 -19.83
N VAL A 15 -8.98 -5.07 -20.65
CA VAL A 15 -8.05 -4.00 -21.06
C VAL A 15 -7.86 -2.94 -19.95
N ALA A 16 -8.79 -2.88 -18.98
CA ALA A 16 -8.74 -1.91 -17.88
C ALA A 16 -7.91 -2.38 -16.68
N VAL A 17 -7.43 -3.63 -16.67
CA VAL A 17 -6.56 -4.17 -15.63
C VAL A 17 -5.15 -3.61 -15.81
N ASN A 18 -4.93 -2.41 -15.29
CA ASN A 18 -3.59 -1.85 -15.13
C ASN A 18 -3.00 -2.43 -13.85
N ALA A 19 -1.91 -3.18 -13.96
CA ALA A 19 -1.11 -3.54 -12.80
C ALA A 19 -0.49 -2.26 -12.24
N GLN A 20 -0.84 -1.90 -11.01
CA GLN A 20 -0.22 -0.75 -10.34
C GLN A 20 1.25 -1.05 -10.12
N THR A 21 2.12 -0.10 -10.50
CA THR A 21 3.55 -0.26 -10.25
C THR A 21 3.85 -0.11 -8.75
N VAL A 22 4.94 -0.71 -8.29
CA VAL A 22 5.35 -0.63 -6.88
C VAL A 22 5.47 0.83 -6.43
N ASP A 23 6.04 1.70 -7.25
CA ASP A 23 6.18 3.12 -6.98
C ASP A 23 4.83 3.82 -6.83
N GLU A 24 3.83 3.43 -7.62
CA GLU A 24 2.48 3.99 -7.55
C GLU A 24 1.75 3.59 -6.27
N ILE A 25 1.95 2.37 -5.78
CA ILE A 25 1.42 1.89 -4.51
C ILE A 25 2.06 2.64 -3.34
N ILE A 26 3.39 2.78 -3.37
CA ILE A 26 4.13 3.52 -2.34
C ILE A 26 3.68 4.98 -2.33
N GLY A 27 3.57 5.62 -3.50
CA GLY A 27 3.06 6.98 -3.63
C GLY A 27 1.68 7.16 -3.00
N LYS A 28 0.72 6.30 -3.37
CA LYS A 28 -0.64 6.32 -2.78
C LYS A 28 -0.63 6.10 -1.27
N HIS A 29 0.25 5.24 -0.77
CA HIS A 29 0.40 5.00 0.66
C HIS A 29 0.93 6.24 1.38
N ILE A 30 2.02 6.85 0.88
CA ILE A 30 2.61 8.07 1.44
C ILE A 30 1.61 9.24 1.40
N ASP A 31 0.85 9.36 0.32
CA ASP A 31 -0.19 10.38 0.20
C ASP A 31 -1.33 10.14 1.19
N ALA A 32 -1.77 8.89 1.36
CA ALA A 32 -2.84 8.51 2.28
C ALA A 32 -2.48 8.74 3.76
N ILE A 33 -1.21 8.54 4.15
CA ILE A 33 -0.74 8.80 5.52
C ILE A 33 -0.51 10.31 5.81
N GLY A 34 -0.67 11.19 4.80
CA GLY A 34 -0.61 12.64 4.98
C GLY A 34 0.30 13.37 4.00
N GLY A 35 0.92 12.67 3.06
CA GLY A 35 1.84 13.23 2.08
C GLY A 35 3.19 13.60 2.67
N LYS A 36 4.18 13.74 1.78
CA LYS A 36 5.58 14.01 2.15
C LYS A 36 5.74 15.24 3.05
N ASP A 37 4.96 16.29 2.80
CA ASP A 37 5.07 17.55 3.52
C ASP A 37 4.64 17.46 4.99
N LYS A 38 3.64 16.64 5.32
CA LYS A 38 3.19 16.46 6.71
C LYS A 38 4.07 15.47 7.45
N ILE A 39 4.50 14.41 6.77
CA ILE A 39 5.49 13.46 7.31
C ILE A 39 6.79 14.18 7.68
N ALA A 40 7.24 15.12 6.83
CA ALA A 40 8.46 15.90 7.07
C ALA A 40 8.38 16.85 8.29
N GLN A 41 7.18 17.15 8.78
CA GLN A 41 6.98 18.02 9.95
C GLN A 41 6.98 17.24 11.28
N LEU A 42 7.01 15.90 11.23
CA LEU A 42 7.06 15.07 12.43
C LEU A 42 8.41 15.26 13.14
N LYS A 43 8.38 15.78 14.37
CA LYS A 43 9.58 16.07 15.16
C LYS A 43 10.06 14.91 16.03
N SER A 44 9.18 13.96 16.31
CA SER A 44 9.46 12.82 17.20
C SER A 44 8.72 11.59 16.68
N VAL A 45 9.45 10.50 16.50
CA VAL A 45 8.90 9.22 16.03
C VAL A 45 9.21 8.19 17.12
N SER A 46 8.19 7.77 17.87
CA SER A 46 8.31 6.66 18.82
C SER A 46 8.13 5.36 18.05
N GLN A 47 9.17 4.55 17.96
CA GLN A 47 9.11 3.24 17.29
C GLN A 47 9.17 2.13 18.33
N GLU A 48 8.10 1.33 18.40
CA GLU A 48 8.09 0.10 19.17
C GLU A 48 8.51 -1.04 18.26
N SER A 49 9.72 -1.58 18.48
CA SER A 49 10.23 -2.72 17.73
C SER A 49 10.15 -3.96 18.60
N THR A 50 9.38 -4.95 18.14
CA THR A 50 9.36 -6.29 18.74
C THR A 50 10.33 -7.16 17.95
N THR A 51 11.47 -7.49 18.55
CA THR A 51 12.44 -8.40 17.94
C THR A 51 12.22 -9.80 18.52
N GLU A 52 11.83 -10.76 17.67
CA GLU A 52 11.82 -12.16 18.04
C GLU A 52 13.22 -12.75 17.86
N ILE A 53 13.92 -13.01 18.96
CA ILE A 53 15.19 -13.73 18.95
C ILE A 53 14.90 -15.15 19.45
N MET A 54 14.97 -16.14 18.55
CA MET A 54 14.93 -17.56 18.88
C MET A 54 13.75 -17.95 19.81
N GLY A 55 12.54 -17.47 19.52
CA GLY A 55 11.33 -17.81 20.29
C GLY A 55 11.12 -17.03 21.59
N ASN A 56 11.97 -16.03 21.87
CA ASN A 56 11.76 -15.08 22.97
C ASN A 56 11.41 -13.70 22.42
N SER A 57 10.22 -13.20 22.75
CA SER A 57 9.73 -11.88 22.35
C SER A 57 10.35 -10.82 23.26
N THR A 58 11.21 -9.95 22.72
CA THR A 58 11.74 -8.80 23.46
C THR A 58 11.18 -7.51 22.85
N THR A 59 10.40 -6.76 23.63
CA THR A 59 9.86 -5.46 23.22
C THR A 59 10.89 -4.38 23.55
N VAL A 60 11.45 -3.76 22.52
CA VAL A 60 12.35 -2.62 22.66
C VAL A 60 11.56 -1.36 22.29
N LYS A 61 11.31 -0.49 23.29
CA LYS A 61 10.76 0.86 23.05
C LYS A 61 11.94 1.78 22.77
N GLU A 62 12.07 2.27 21.53
CA GLU A 62 12.97 3.38 21.24
C GLU A 62 12.15 4.68 21.17
N THR A 63 12.47 5.59 22.09
CA THR A 63 11.87 6.93 22.20
C THR A 63 12.77 7.94 21.51
#